data_AF-A0A969C034-F1
#
_entry.id   AF-A0A969C034-F1
#
_cell.length_a   1.000
_cell.length_b   1.000
_cell.length_c   1.000
_cell.angle_alpha   90.00
_cell.angle_beta   90.00
_cell.angle_gamma   90.00
#
_symmetry.space_group_name_H-M   'P 1'
#
loop_
_entity.id
_entity.type
_entity.pdbx_description
1 polymer ?
#
loop_
_entity_poly.entity_id
_entity_poly.type
_entity_poly.pdbx_seq_one_letter_code
_entity_poly.pdbx_strand_id
1 'polypeptide(L)'
;MGVDGVAEVGGWTIVAEFEHLSVIIDVAVDQGGCIETIRSTSHSNPTYIEENVVHYGVPNMPGAVPWTVTQVLNNSILPYVLKLADRGLAALEEDAALAQGLNIHHHKIIHPAIQKSFPELI
;
A
#
# COMPACT_ATOMS: atom_id res chain seq x y z
N MET A 1 -10.68 13.01 15.90
CA MET A 1 -11.12 11.65 15.51
C MET A 1 -10.43 11.36 14.19
N GLY A 2 -9.28 10.70 14.10
CA GLY A 2 -8.68 9.68 14.94
C GLY A 2 -8.07 8.72 13.92
N VAL A 3 -6.81 8.94 13.57
CA VAL A 3 -5.97 7.90 12.96
C VAL A 3 -5.01 7.41 14.03
N ASP A 4 -5.62 6.96 15.13
CA ASP A 4 -4.97 6.06 16.09
C ASP A 4 -4.92 4.70 15.40
N GLY A 5 -3.73 4.24 15.00
CA GLY A 5 -3.65 2.90 14.40
C GLY A 5 -2.33 2.45 13.79
N VAL A 6 -1.34 3.32 13.63
CA VAL A 6 0.04 2.87 13.36
C VAL A 6 0.83 3.23 14.59
N ALA A 7 1.24 2.22 15.36
CA ALA A 7 2.06 2.41 16.54
C ALA A 7 3.31 3.19 16.13
N GLU A 8 3.45 4.43 16.63
CA GLU A 8 4.76 5.07 16.75
C GLU A 8 5.58 4.18 17.69
N VAL A 9 6.37 3.28 17.13
CA VAL A 9 7.38 2.56 17.89
C VAL A 9 8.44 3.61 18.21
N GLY A 10 8.52 3.99 19.49
CA GLY A 10 9.31 5.11 20.01
C GLY A 10 10.69 5.27 19.34
N GLY A 11 10.98 6.51 18.95
CA GLY A 11 12.04 6.88 18.02
C GLY A 11 13.47 6.56 18.43
N TRP A 12 14.32 6.60 17.40
CA TRP A 12 15.79 6.62 17.35
C TRP A 12 16.60 5.62 18.19
N THR A 13 16.02 4.95 19.19
CA THR A 13 16.78 4.27 20.24
C THR A 13 16.66 2.75 20.17
N ILE A 14 15.50 2.22 19.77
CA ILE A 14 15.23 0.77 19.84
C ILE A 14 16.03 -0.02 18.80
N VAL A 15 16.25 0.53 17.60
CA VAL A 15 16.97 -0.18 16.54
C VAL A 15 18.44 -0.41 16.92
N ALA A 16 19.08 0.60 17.53
CA ALA A 16 20.45 0.51 18.03
C ALA A 16 20.64 -0.51 19.18
N GLU A 17 19.57 -0.89 19.86
CA GLU A 17 19.60 -1.90 20.94
C GLU A 17 19.52 -3.34 20.42
N PHE A 18 19.24 -3.54 19.13
CA PHE A 18 19.17 -4.88 18.56
C PHE A 18 20.54 -5.56 18.49
N GLU A 19 20.52 -6.88 18.62
CA GLU A 19 21.72 -7.70 18.46
C GLU A 19 22.32 -7.51 17.07
N HIS A 20 23.65 -7.55 17.00
CA HIS A 20 24.39 -7.36 15.76
C HIS A 20 23.93 -8.35 14.66
N LEU A 21 23.60 -7.81 13.48
CA LEU A 21 23.03 -8.51 12.32
C LEU A 21 21.61 -9.08 12.54
N SER A 22 20.85 -8.53 13.48
CA SER A 22 19.39 -8.65 13.44
C SER A 22 18.83 -8.18 12.10
N VAL A 23 17.65 -8.68 11.73
CA VAL A 23 17.01 -8.34 10.44
C VAL A 23 15.66 -7.69 10.71
N ILE A 24 15.46 -6.51 10.11
CA ILE A 24 14.20 -5.80 10.03
C ILE A 24 13.63 -5.98 8.62
N ILE A 25 12.36 -6.37 8.54
CA ILE A 25 11.58 -6.39 7.31
C ILE A 25 10.35 -5.52 7.55
N ASP A 26 10.26 -4.38 6.86
CA ASP A 26 9.12 -3.48 6.99
C ASP A 26 8.18 -3.60 5.79
N VAL A 27 7.00 -4.17 6.03
CA VAL A 27 5.94 -4.32 5.01
C VAL A 27 5.24 -3.00 4.73
N ALA A 28 5.23 -2.06 5.69
CA ALA A 28 4.60 -0.76 5.55
C ALA A 28 5.45 0.22 4.72
N VAL A 29 6.62 -0.21 4.22
CA VAL A 29 7.51 0.61 3.37
C VAL A 29 6.80 1.18 2.13
N ASP A 30 5.78 0.48 1.61
CA ASP A 30 4.93 0.94 0.51
C ASP A 30 4.16 2.24 0.83
N GLN A 31 4.02 2.58 2.12
CA GLN A 31 3.31 3.77 2.62
C GLN A 31 4.21 4.70 3.46
N GLY A 32 5.52 4.55 3.33
CA GLY A 32 6.52 5.36 4.05
C GLY A 32 7.23 4.64 5.20
N GLY A 33 6.81 3.43 5.55
CA GLY A 33 7.41 2.64 6.64
C GLY A 33 6.88 2.97 8.03
N CYS A 34 7.08 2.05 8.98
CA CYS A 34 6.75 2.25 10.39
C CYS A 34 7.98 2.26 11.30
N ILE A 35 9.17 2.05 10.73
CA ILE A 35 10.45 2.07 11.44
C ILE A 35 11.28 3.23 10.92
N GLU A 36 11.77 4.08 11.81
CA GLU A 36 12.43 5.33 11.46
C GLU A 36 13.69 5.17 10.59
N THR A 37 14.50 4.15 10.85
CA THR A 37 15.70 3.84 10.06
C THR A 37 15.38 3.16 8.73
N ILE A 38 14.12 2.85 8.42
CA ILE A 38 13.74 2.18 7.18
C ILE A 38 13.81 3.13 5.98
N ARG A 39 14.31 2.60 4.86
CA ARG A 39 14.30 3.25 3.56
C ARG A 39 13.83 2.25 2.51
N SER A 40 13.10 2.75 1.52
CA SER A 40 12.73 1.94 0.37
C SER A 40 13.98 1.47 -0.37
N THR A 41 14.02 0.17 -0.67
CA THR A 41 15.08 -0.51 -1.41
C THR A 41 14.50 -1.10 -2.70
N SER A 42 15.32 -1.77 -3.50
CA SER A 42 14.85 -2.41 -4.74
C SER A 42 15.14 -3.90 -4.74
N HIS A 43 14.45 -4.68 -5.57
CA HIS A 43 14.75 -6.11 -5.71
C HIS A 43 16.21 -6.40 -6.09
N SER A 44 16.87 -5.48 -6.83
CA SER A 44 18.28 -5.63 -7.21
C SER A 44 19.25 -5.27 -6.09
N ASN A 45 18.82 -4.44 -5.13
CA ASN A 45 19.60 -4.08 -3.95
C ASN A 45 18.66 -4.09 -2.73
N PRO A 46 18.29 -5.28 -2.22
CA PRO A 46 17.13 -5.45 -1.34
C PRO A 46 17.40 -5.10 0.12
N THR A 47 18.66 -4.91 0.50
CA THR A 47 19.04 -4.69 1.89
C THR A 47 20.14 -3.66 2.04
N TYR A 48 20.19 -3.04 3.22
CA TYR A 48 21.34 -2.28 3.70
C TYR A 48 21.55 -2.53 5.20
N ILE A 49 22.67 -2.07 5.73
CA ILE A 49 22.95 -2.14 7.17
C ILE A 49 22.94 -0.71 7.72
N GLU A 50 22.22 -0.51 8.82
CA GLU A 50 22.19 0.72 9.60
C GLU A 50 22.06 0.34 11.07
N GLU A 51 22.82 1.01 11.94
CA GLU A 51 22.89 0.68 13.37
C GLU A 51 23.22 -0.80 13.65
N ASN A 52 24.03 -1.43 12.78
CA ASN A 52 24.38 -2.85 12.80
C ASN A 52 23.21 -3.83 12.56
N VAL A 53 22.07 -3.33 12.10
CA VAL A 53 20.87 -4.11 11.76
C VAL A 53 20.68 -4.14 10.25
N VAL A 54 20.39 -5.32 9.70
CA VAL A 54 20.05 -5.50 8.29
C VAL A 54 18.61 -5.05 8.07
N HIS A 55 18.41 -4.11 7.16
CA HIS A 55 17.10 -3.59 6.80
C HIS A 55 16.69 -4.12 5.43
N TYR A 56 15.50 -4.69 5.33
CA TYR A 56 14.83 -5.05 4.08
C TYR A 56 13.59 -4.18 3.94
N GLY A 57 13.60 -3.32 2.93
CA GLY A 57 12.52 -2.35 2.67
C GLY A 57 12.07 -2.39 1.21
N VAL A 58 11.99 -3.57 0.61
CA VAL A 58 11.61 -3.71 -0.80
C VAL A 58 10.09 -3.50 -0.92
N PRO A 59 9.63 -2.48 -1.66
CA PRO A 59 8.20 -2.26 -1.89
C PRO A 59 7.63 -3.31 -2.84
N ASN A 60 6.31 -3.43 -2.89
CA ASN A 60 5.63 -4.34 -3.82
C ASN A 60 6.18 -5.79 -3.77
N MET A 61 6.43 -6.31 -2.56
CA MET A 61 6.88 -7.69 -2.35
C MET A 61 6.05 -8.76 -3.10
N PRO A 62 4.71 -8.63 -3.25
CA PRO A 62 3.93 -9.56 -4.07
C PRO A 62 4.45 -9.71 -5.52
N GLY A 63 5.08 -8.67 -6.07
CA GLY A 63 5.68 -8.70 -7.40
C GLY A 63 6.76 -9.76 -7.59
N ALA A 64 7.39 -10.26 -6.52
CA ALA A 64 8.38 -11.34 -6.57
C ALA A 64 7.78 -12.72 -6.88
N VAL A 65 6.46 -12.90 -6.68
CA VAL A 65 5.74 -14.17 -6.89
C VAL A 65 4.54 -13.98 -7.81
N PRO A 66 4.77 -13.56 -9.07
CA PRO A 66 3.72 -13.05 -9.96
C PRO A 66 2.65 -14.10 -10.26
N TRP A 67 3.02 -15.37 -10.50
CA TRP A 67 2.05 -16.41 -10.84
C TRP A 67 1.01 -16.64 -9.72
N THR A 68 1.46 -16.65 -8.46
CA THR A 68 0.58 -16.82 -7.31
C THR A 68 -0.27 -15.57 -7.09
N VAL A 69 0.35 -14.39 -7.12
CA VAL A 69 -0.32 -13.11 -6.83
C VAL A 69 -1.36 -12.76 -7.89
N THR A 70 -1.11 -13.05 -9.17
CA THR A 70 -2.10 -12.89 -10.24
C THR A 70 -3.36 -13.70 -9.95
N GLN A 71 -3.23 -14.95 -9.51
CA GLN A 71 -4.39 -15.78 -9.20
C GLN A 71 -5.16 -15.26 -7.98
N VAL A 72 -4.45 -14.89 -6.91
CA VAL A 72 -5.08 -14.36 -5.69
C VAL A 72 -5.78 -13.02 -5.95
N LEU A 73 -5.16 -12.12 -6.72
CA LEU A 73 -5.76 -10.86 -7.12
C LEU A 73 -7.00 -11.10 -7.98
N ASN A 74 -6.89 -11.95 -9.02
CA ASN A 74 -8.03 -12.28 -9.88
C ASN A 74 -9.21 -12.86 -9.10
N ASN A 75 -8.97 -13.77 -8.15
CA ASN A 75 -10.05 -14.34 -7.33
C ASN A 75 -10.80 -13.27 -6.53
N SER A 76 -10.11 -12.19 -6.12
CA SER A 76 -10.70 -11.07 -5.39
C SER A 76 -11.42 -10.07 -6.32
N ILE A 77 -10.87 -9.79 -7.51
CA ILE A 77 -11.39 -8.73 -8.39
C ILE A 77 -12.40 -9.24 -9.44
N LEU A 78 -12.37 -10.51 -9.80
CA LEU A 78 -13.19 -11.09 -10.87
C LEU A 78 -14.69 -10.82 -10.70
N PRO A 79 -15.29 -10.91 -9.50
CA PRO A 79 -16.71 -10.58 -9.34
C PRO A 79 -17.05 -9.14 -9.74
N TYR A 80 -16.18 -8.18 -9.45
CA TYR A 80 -16.37 -6.78 -9.81
C TYR A 80 -16.20 -6.55 -11.32
N VAL A 81 -15.22 -7.23 -11.92
CA VAL A 81 -14.98 -7.17 -13.38
C VAL A 81 -16.21 -7.69 -14.14
N LEU A 82 -16.81 -8.80 -13.71
CA LEU A 82 -18.01 -9.35 -14.34
C LEU A 82 -19.21 -8.41 -14.21
N LYS A 83 -19.44 -7.83 -13.03
CA LYS A 83 -20.51 -6.83 -12.84
C LYS A 83 -20.36 -5.63 -13.76
N LEU A 84 -19.14 -5.09 -13.87
CA LEU A 84 -18.83 -3.99 -14.78
C LEU A 84 -19.02 -4.39 -16.25
N ALA A 85 -18.63 -5.61 -16.63
CA ALA A 85 -18.80 -6.10 -17.99
C ALA A 85 -20.29 -6.25 -18.38
N ASP A 86 -21.12 -6.75 -17.46
CA ASP A 86 -22.55 -7.01 -17.71
C ASP A 86 -23.41 -5.74 -17.66
N ARG A 87 -23.08 -4.80 -16.76
CA ARG A 87 -23.95 -3.65 -16.43
C ARG A 87 -23.34 -2.29 -16.76
N GLY A 88 -22.05 -2.23 -17.10
CA GLY A 88 -21.34 -0.97 -17.30
C GLY A 88 -21.41 -0.09 -16.05
N LEU A 89 -21.67 1.21 -16.23
CA LEU A 89 -21.74 2.17 -15.13
C LEU A 89 -22.88 1.91 -14.14
N ALA A 90 -23.96 1.23 -14.56
CA ALA A 90 -25.06 0.89 -13.66
C ALA A 90 -24.62 -0.03 -12.51
N ALA A 91 -23.52 -0.77 -12.67
CA ALA A 91 -22.93 -1.57 -11.60
C ALA A 91 -22.56 -0.75 -10.35
N LEU A 92 -22.25 0.54 -10.52
CA LEU A 92 -21.91 1.44 -9.43
C LEU A 92 -23.13 1.80 -8.57
N GLU A 93 -24.34 1.74 -9.13
CA GLU A 93 -25.57 1.98 -8.36
C GLU A 93 -25.98 0.73 -7.57
N GLU A 94 -25.62 -0.46 -8.07
CA GLU A 94 -25.97 -1.76 -7.47
C GLU A 94 -24.93 -2.25 -6.45
N ASP A 95 -23.67 -1.82 -6.54
CA ASP A 95 -22.57 -2.26 -5.69
C ASP A 95 -21.87 -1.07 -5.01
N ALA A 96 -22.17 -0.87 -3.73
CA ALA A 96 -21.62 0.23 -2.94
C ALA A 96 -20.09 0.16 -2.79
N ALA A 97 -19.49 -1.03 -2.80
CA ALA A 97 -18.03 -1.17 -2.74
C ALA A 97 -17.39 -0.75 -4.06
N LEU A 98 -18.00 -1.14 -5.18
CA LEU A 98 -17.58 -0.69 -6.51
C LEU A 98 -17.71 0.84 -6.65
N ALA A 99 -18.81 1.42 -6.15
CA ALA A 99 -19.05 2.86 -6.15
C ALA A 99 -17.97 3.64 -5.40
N GLN A 100 -17.53 3.12 -4.24
CA GLN A 100 -16.44 3.71 -3.46
C GLN A 100 -15.10 3.69 -4.20
N GLY A 101 -14.91 2.77 -5.15
CA GLY A 101 -13.72 2.71 -6.00
C GLY A 101 -13.68 3.74 -7.14
N LEU A 102 -14.75 4.50 -7.39
CA LEU A 102 -14.80 5.47 -8.49
C LEU A 102 -13.93 6.70 -8.20
N ASN A 103 -12.83 6.84 -8.94
CA ASN A 103 -11.91 7.97 -8.78
C ASN A 103 -12.26 9.19 -9.63
N ILE A 104 -12.51 8.99 -10.93
CA ILE A 104 -12.73 10.06 -11.91
C ILE A 104 -13.91 9.68 -12.81
N HIS A 105 -14.79 10.63 -13.08
CA HIS A 105 -15.89 10.47 -14.04
C HIS A 105 -16.19 11.80 -14.75
N HIS A 106 -16.40 11.76 -16.06
CA HIS A 106 -16.61 12.96 -16.89
C HIS A 106 -15.59 14.09 -16.63
N HIS A 107 -14.31 13.75 -16.57
CA HIS A 107 -13.20 14.68 -16.31
C HIS A 107 -13.24 15.37 -14.93
N LYS A 108 -14.03 14.85 -13.98
CA LYS A 108 -14.11 15.36 -12.61
C LYS A 108 -13.59 14.32 -11.63
N ILE A 109 -12.89 14.79 -10.60
CA ILE A 109 -12.49 13.96 -9.46
C ILE A 109 -13.73 13.70 -8.61
N ILE A 110 -14.06 12.43 -8.39
CA ILE A 110 -15.22 11.99 -7.60
C ILE A 110 -14.80 11.52 -6.20
N HIS A 111 -13.63 10.87 -6.10
CA HIS A 111 -13.20 10.26 -4.83
C HIS A 111 -12.80 11.33 -3.80
N PRO A 112 -13.44 11.38 -2.61
CA PRO A 112 -13.22 12.43 -1.62
C PRO A 112 -11.77 12.57 -1.15
N ALA A 113 -11.04 11.46 -1.05
CA ALA A 113 -9.63 11.50 -0.64
C ALA A 113 -8.75 12.21 -1.68
N ILE A 114 -9.01 12.01 -2.99
CA ILE A 114 -8.25 12.65 -4.06
C ILE A 114 -8.61 14.13 -4.13
N GLN A 115 -9.90 14.46 -3.99
CA GLN A 115 -10.36 15.86 -3.87
C GLN A 115 -9.62 16.59 -2.74
N LYS A 116 -9.51 15.98 -1.56
CA LYS A 116 -8.79 16.56 -0.43
C LYS A 116 -7.29 16.73 -0.69
N SER A 117 -6.68 15.79 -1.42
CA SER A 117 -5.25 15.84 -1.77
C SER A 117 -4.93 16.85 -2.87
N PHE A 118 -5.89 17.12 -3.77
CA PHE A 118 -5.73 18.04 -4.92
C PHE A 118 -6.90 19.02 -5.01
N PRO A 119 -7.08 19.90 -4.00
CA PRO A 119 -8.20 20.84 -3.95
C PRO A 119 -8.25 21.84 -5.11
N GLU A 120 -7.12 22.07 -5.79
CA GLU A 120 -6.98 22.94 -6.95
C GLU A 120 -7.56 22.36 -8.25
N LEU A 121 -7.85 21.05 -8.29
CA LEU A 121 -8.35 20.33 -9.47
C LEU A 121 -9.87 20.09 -9.44
N ILE A 122 -10.57 20.63 -8.44
CA ILE A 122 -12.02 20.47 -8.23
C ILE A 122 -12.80 21.57 -8.95
#